data_AF-A0A5U0QUJ0-F1
#
_entry.id   AF-A0A5U0QUJ0-F1
#
_cell.length_a   1.000
_cell.length_b   1.000
_cell.length_c   1.000
_cell.angle_alpha   90.00
_cell.angle_beta   90.00
_cell.angle_gamma   90.00
#
_symmetry.space_group_name_H-M   'P 1'
#
loop_
_entity.id
_entity.type
_entity.pdbx_description
1 polymer ?
#
loop_
_entity_poly.entity_id
_entity_poly.type
_entity_poly.pdbx_seq_one_letter_code
_entity_poly.pdbx_strand_id
1 'polypeptide(L)'
;MMAAFGDSDFADVIHNYYDTYTDGPYAAFEMAVGHELSGEIASTNAGGFTVEDLTVTETHYDEDKGILNLKVSFLYQGEQLSDHVYSGSEFEVDANIGLLWRDEKWNFIDEDFEITNVVSDTEQAEYYDAEDI
;
A
#
# COMPACT_ATOMS: atom_id res chain seq x y z
N MET A 1 9.72 11.64 -17.27
CA MET A 1 9.60 11.41 -15.82
C MET A 1 10.08 12.69 -15.17
N MET A 2 9.20 13.42 -14.50
CA MET A 2 9.54 14.73 -13.92
C MET A 2 10.43 14.48 -12.71
N ALA A 3 11.73 14.66 -12.91
CA ALA A 3 12.72 14.67 -11.85
C ALA A 3 12.55 15.97 -11.06
N ALA A 4 12.04 15.89 -9.84
CA ALA A 4 12.14 16.96 -8.86
C ALA A 4 12.95 16.47 -7.67
N PHE A 5 13.67 17.38 -7.03
CA PHE A 5 14.36 17.15 -5.75
C PHE A 5 15.45 16.08 -5.69
N GLY A 6 15.92 15.59 -6.84
CA GLY A 6 17.04 14.63 -6.91
C GLY A 6 16.61 13.17 -7.03
N ASP A 7 15.31 12.89 -6.99
CA ASP A 7 14.74 11.58 -7.29
C ASP A 7 14.58 11.38 -8.81
N SER A 8 14.97 10.21 -9.30
CA SER A 8 14.88 9.86 -10.73
C SER A 8 13.49 9.40 -11.16
N ASP A 9 12.70 8.89 -10.22
CA ASP A 9 11.33 8.40 -10.42
C ASP A 9 10.48 8.69 -9.17
N PHE A 10 9.34 9.36 -9.36
CA PHE A 10 8.38 9.59 -8.27
C PHE A 10 7.71 8.29 -7.80
N ALA A 11 7.69 7.24 -8.63
CA ALA A 11 7.22 5.93 -8.21
C ALA A 11 8.10 5.34 -7.10
N ASP A 12 9.41 5.59 -7.14
CA ASP A 12 10.37 5.04 -6.18
C ASP A 12 10.37 5.80 -4.83
N VAL A 13 9.86 7.04 -4.82
CA VAL A 13 9.89 7.92 -3.65
C VAL A 13 9.19 7.30 -2.44
N ILE A 14 8.15 6.49 -2.65
CA ILE A 14 7.45 5.81 -1.55
C ILE A 14 8.37 4.86 -0.77
N HIS A 15 9.44 4.36 -1.40
CA HIS A 15 10.44 3.49 -0.79
C HIS A 15 11.66 4.23 -0.24
N ASN A 16 11.67 5.57 -0.28
CA ASN A 16 12.80 6.34 0.21
C ASN A 16 12.95 6.17 1.73
N TYR A 17 14.15 5.78 2.14
CA TYR A 17 14.59 5.78 3.53
C TYR A 17 15.59 6.92 3.72
N TYR A 18 15.45 7.65 4.83
CA TYR A 18 16.33 8.75 5.20
C TYR A 18 17.30 8.31 6.30
N ASP A 19 17.35 9.04 7.43
CA ASP A 19 18.37 8.82 8.47
C ASP A 19 18.18 7.47 9.20
N THR A 20 16.99 6.88 9.13
CA THR A 20 16.64 5.59 9.72
C THR A 20 15.68 4.81 8.82
N TYR A 21 15.58 3.50 9.01
CA TYR A 21 14.64 2.64 8.26
C TYR A 21 13.15 2.92 8.59
N THR A 22 12.87 3.71 9.64
CA THR A 22 11.52 4.19 9.98
C THR A 22 11.30 5.65 9.56
N ASP A 23 12.33 6.31 9.04
CA ASP A 23 12.28 7.71 8.62
C ASP A 23 12.11 7.74 7.09
N GLY A 24 10.87 7.91 6.65
CA GLY A 24 10.46 7.86 5.26
C GLY A 24 8.96 7.59 5.13
N PRO A 25 8.39 7.77 3.92
CA PRO A 25 6.97 7.60 3.70
C PRO A 25 6.50 6.15 3.87
N TYR A 26 7.35 5.16 3.55
CA TYR A 26 6.99 3.74 3.55
C TYR A 26 6.49 3.24 4.91
N ALA A 27 7.22 3.53 5.99
CA ALA A 27 6.87 3.01 7.31
C ALA A 27 5.52 3.56 7.81
N ALA A 28 5.23 4.83 7.51
CA ALA A 28 3.93 5.45 7.81
C ALA A 28 2.82 4.86 6.96
N PHE A 29 3.08 4.64 5.67
CA PHE A 29 2.16 3.96 4.76
C PHE A 29 1.81 2.55 5.23
N GLU A 30 2.78 1.70 5.58
CA GLU A 30 2.50 0.34 6.08
C GLU A 30 1.65 0.35 7.36
N MET A 31 1.89 1.30 8.27
CA MET A 31 1.06 1.47 9.46
C MET A 31 -0.39 1.87 9.12
N ALA A 32 -0.57 2.76 8.15
CA ALA A 32 -1.89 3.20 7.71
C ALA A 32 -2.67 2.05 7.04
N VAL A 33 -2.02 1.26 6.17
CA VAL A 33 -2.61 0.06 5.58
C VAL A 33 -3.06 -0.93 6.67
N GLY A 34 -2.19 -1.23 7.63
CA GLY A 34 -2.53 -2.15 8.72
C GLY A 34 -3.65 -1.63 9.64
N HIS A 35 -3.81 -0.30 9.76
CA HIS A 35 -4.91 0.30 10.49
C HIS A 35 -6.24 0.12 9.75
N GLU A 36 -6.29 0.54 8.49
CA GLU A 36 -7.50 0.50 7.67
C GLU A 36 -7.98 -0.93 7.43
N LEU A 37 -7.07 -1.88 7.17
CA LEU A 37 -7.40 -3.29 6.90
C LEU A 37 -7.55 -4.15 8.16
N SER A 38 -7.55 -3.54 9.35
CA SER A 38 -7.61 -4.30 10.61
C SER A 38 -8.89 -5.14 10.75
N GLY A 39 -10.00 -4.71 10.15
CA GLY A 39 -11.26 -5.45 10.15
C GLY A 39 -11.23 -6.67 9.24
N GLU A 40 -10.69 -6.50 8.03
CA GLU A 40 -10.49 -7.50 7.00
C GLU A 40 -9.54 -8.58 7.52
N ILE A 41 -8.39 -8.18 8.07
CA ILE A 41 -7.42 -9.08 8.71
C ILE A 41 -8.08 -9.89 9.83
N ALA A 42 -8.95 -9.29 10.64
CA ALA A 42 -9.62 -9.99 11.75
C ALA A 42 -10.55 -11.12 11.27
N SER A 43 -10.96 -11.11 10.00
CA SER A 43 -11.72 -12.20 9.38
C SER A 43 -10.85 -13.32 8.83
N THR A 44 -9.53 -13.08 8.71
CA THR A 44 -8.54 -14.07 8.26
C THR A 44 -8.00 -14.92 9.40
N ASN A 45 -7.31 -15.99 9.03
CA ASN A 45 -6.48 -16.77 9.93
C ASN A 45 -4.99 -16.62 9.57
N ALA A 46 -4.61 -15.39 9.26
CA ALA A 46 -3.23 -15.03 8.96
C ALA A 46 -2.75 -13.95 9.92
N GLY A 47 -1.43 -13.81 10.03
CA GLY A 47 -0.80 -12.77 10.83
C GLY A 47 0.50 -12.31 10.20
N GLY A 48 1.11 -11.27 10.76
CA GLY A 48 2.38 -10.75 10.24
C GLY A 48 2.26 -10.16 8.83
N PHE A 49 1.14 -9.47 8.55
CA PHE A 49 0.87 -8.91 7.24
C PHE A 49 1.90 -7.85 6.83
N THR A 50 2.36 -7.93 5.59
CA THR A 50 3.28 -6.98 4.95
C THR A 50 2.74 -6.54 3.59
N VAL A 51 3.17 -5.36 3.14
CA VAL A 51 2.93 -4.89 1.78
C VAL A 51 3.95 -5.53 0.84
N GLU A 52 3.46 -6.26 -0.14
CA GLU A 52 4.23 -6.94 -1.19
C GLU A 52 3.82 -6.41 -2.57
N ASP A 53 4.70 -6.57 -3.56
CA ASP A 53 4.45 -6.23 -4.97
C ASP A 53 3.90 -4.80 -5.22
N LEU A 54 4.25 -3.84 -4.36
CA LEU A 54 3.83 -2.45 -4.47
C LEU A 54 4.22 -1.85 -5.82
N THR A 55 3.19 -1.42 -6.56
CA THR A 55 3.33 -0.81 -7.88
C THR A 55 2.61 0.54 -7.89
N VAL A 56 3.33 1.59 -8.31
CA VAL A 56 2.72 2.90 -8.55
C VAL A 56 2.11 2.94 -9.95
N THR A 57 0.79 3.15 -10.03
CA THR A 57 0.03 3.14 -11.27
C THR A 57 -0.18 4.53 -11.86
N GLU A 58 -0.20 5.57 -11.01
CA GLU A 58 -0.31 6.97 -11.43
C GLU A 58 0.45 7.90 -10.46
N THR A 59 1.03 8.97 -10.99
CA THR A 59 1.74 10.00 -10.21
C THR A 59 1.30 11.39 -10.61
N HIS A 60 1.00 12.26 -9.65
CA HIS A 60 0.69 13.67 -9.88
C HIS A 60 1.35 14.57 -8.84
N TYR A 61 2.31 15.39 -9.29
CA TYR A 61 3.03 16.34 -8.43
C TYR A 61 2.46 17.76 -8.58
N ASP A 62 2.04 18.35 -7.47
CA ASP A 62 1.61 19.74 -7.33
C ASP A 62 2.80 20.58 -6.81
N GLU A 63 3.48 21.29 -7.72
CA GLU A 63 4.68 22.07 -7.40
C GLU A 63 4.39 23.27 -6.47
N ASP A 64 3.18 23.83 -6.54
CA ASP A 64 2.80 25.00 -5.73
C ASP A 64 2.59 24.64 -4.26
N LYS A 65 2.20 23.38 -4.00
CA LYS A 65 1.97 22.86 -2.64
C LYS A 65 3.09 21.96 -2.14
N GLY A 66 3.95 21.44 -3.02
CA GLY A 66 4.94 20.44 -2.68
C GLY A 66 4.32 19.07 -2.36
N ILE A 67 3.19 18.74 -2.98
CA ILE A 67 2.45 17.50 -2.71
C ILE A 67 2.56 16.57 -3.92
N LEU A 68 2.99 15.33 -3.68
CA LEU A 68 2.99 14.24 -4.64
C LEU A 68 1.85 13.28 -4.32
N ASN A 69 0.90 13.14 -5.23
CA ASN A 69 -0.19 12.19 -5.14
C ASN A 69 0.17 10.95 -5.95
N LEU A 70 0.02 9.78 -5.34
CA LEU A 70 0.29 8.48 -5.95
C LEU A 70 -1.00 7.67 -5.95
N LYS A 71 -1.25 6.96 -7.05
CA LYS A 71 -2.12 5.78 -7.03
C LYS A 71 -1.26 4.56 -7.03
N VAL A 72 -1.58 3.62 -6.15
CA VAL A 72 -0.80 2.40 -5.98
C VAL A 72 -1.71 1.19 -6.02
N SER A 73 -1.12 0.07 -6.42
CA SER A 73 -1.69 -1.26 -6.33
C SER A 73 -0.67 -2.17 -5.67
N PHE A 74 -1.08 -2.99 -4.70
CA PHE A 74 -0.18 -3.88 -3.96
C PHE A 74 -0.91 -5.12 -3.45
N LEU A 75 -0.13 -6.13 -3.09
CA LEU A 75 -0.60 -7.30 -2.37
C LEU A 75 -0.36 -7.08 -0.88
N TYR A 76 -1.39 -7.23 -0.05
CA TYR A 76 -1.25 -7.24 1.39
C TYR A 76 -1.33 -8.67 1.89
N GLN A 77 -0.18 -9.25 2.23
CA GLN A 77 -0.01 -10.69 2.43
C GLN A 77 0.36 -11.01 3.87
N GLY A 78 -0.37 -11.95 4.47
CA GLY A 78 -0.09 -12.48 5.81
C GLY A 78 0.36 -13.93 5.79
N GLU A 79 1.07 -14.34 6.85
CA GLU A 79 1.46 -15.73 7.05
C GLU A 79 0.30 -16.54 7.67
N GLN A 80 -0.10 -17.63 7.00
CA GLN A 80 -1.15 -18.49 7.52
C GLN A 80 -0.74 -19.17 8.82
N LEU A 81 -1.59 -19.07 9.84
CA LEU A 81 -1.38 -19.74 11.11
C LEU A 81 -1.71 -21.23 10.97
N SER A 82 -0.73 -22.09 11.26
CA SER A 82 -0.76 -23.55 11.05
C SER A 82 -1.90 -24.27 11.79
N ASP A 83 -2.47 -23.60 12.78
CA ASP A 83 -3.33 -24.16 13.80
C ASP A 83 -4.81 -24.09 13.41
N HIS A 84 -5.15 -23.38 12.32
CA HIS A 84 -6.54 -23.23 11.88
C HIS A 84 -6.75 -23.47 10.39
N VAL A 85 -8.02 -23.67 10.04
CA VAL A 85 -8.50 -23.86 8.67
C VAL A 85 -8.21 -22.60 7.85
N TYR A 86 -7.86 -22.76 6.58
CA TYR A 86 -7.67 -21.64 5.66
C TYR A 86 -8.93 -20.78 5.55
N SER A 87 -8.76 -19.47 5.68
CA SER A 87 -9.84 -18.48 5.62
C SER A 87 -9.33 -17.18 4.98
N GLY A 88 -8.46 -17.31 3.98
CA GLY A 88 -7.77 -16.20 3.33
C GLY A 88 -6.49 -15.76 4.04
N SER A 89 -5.54 -15.29 3.25
CA SER A 89 -4.26 -14.75 3.73
C SER A 89 -3.76 -13.55 2.90
N GLU A 90 -4.45 -13.21 1.82
CA GLU A 90 -3.99 -12.25 0.83
C GLU A 90 -5.12 -11.30 0.42
N PHE A 91 -4.77 -10.01 0.26
CA PHE A 91 -5.64 -8.97 -0.26
C PHE A 91 -4.97 -8.24 -1.41
N GLU A 92 -5.64 -8.16 -2.55
CA GLU A 92 -5.27 -7.21 -3.61
C GLU A 92 -5.88 -5.84 -3.25
N VAL A 93 -5.03 -4.81 -3.19
CA VAL A 93 -5.41 -3.48 -2.67
C VAL A 93 -5.02 -2.39 -3.64
N ASP A 94 -5.95 -1.50 -3.95
CA ASP A 94 -5.68 -0.24 -4.66
C ASP A 94 -5.91 0.95 -3.73
N ALA A 95 -4.97 1.90 -3.69
CA ALA A 95 -5.03 3.04 -2.79
C ALA A 95 -4.53 4.35 -3.42
N ASN A 96 -5.03 5.46 -2.87
CA ASN A 96 -4.51 6.81 -3.06
C ASN A 96 -3.58 7.16 -1.90
N ILE A 97 -2.45 7.81 -2.21
CA ILE A 97 -1.44 8.24 -1.23
C ILE A 97 -1.04 9.68 -1.50
N GLY A 98 -1.02 10.51 -0.46
CA GLY A 98 -0.43 11.84 -0.47
C GLY A 98 0.93 11.87 0.22
N LEU A 99 1.94 12.45 -0.45
CA LEU A 99 3.27 12.71 0.12
C LEU A 99 3.59 14.21 0.09
N LEU A 100 4.10 14.76 1.19
CA LEU A 100 4.53 16.15 1.31
C LEU A 100 6.05 16.26 1.27
N TRP A 101 6.58 17.06 0.34
CA TRP A 101 7.98 17.45 0.34
C TRP A 101 8.25 18.58 1.33
N ARG A 102 9.03 18.30 2.38
CA ARG A 102 9.43 19.28 3.38
C ARG A 102 10.76 18.91 4.02
N ASP A 103 11.58 19.92 4.31
CA ASP A 103 12.88 19.74 4.99
C ASP A 103 13.77 18.69 4.29
N GLU A 104 13.76 18.71 2.95
CA GLU A 104 14.50 17.79 2.07
C GLU A 104 14.09 16.32 2.20
N LYS A 105 12.87 16.06 2.67
CA LYS A 105 12.28 14.72 2.84
C LYS A 105 10.84 14.66 2.35
N TRP A 106 10.44 13.50 1.83
CA TRP A 106 9.06 13.14 1.57
C TRP A 106 8.44 12.56 2.83
N ASN A 107 7.28 13.08 3.20
CA ASN A 107 6.54 12.68 4.39
C ASN A 107 5.16 12.18 3.97
N PHE A 108 4.71 11.05 4.51
CA PHE A 108 3.38 10.54 4.29
C PHE A 108 2.32 11.47 4.92
N ILE A 109 1.23 11.71 4.20
CA ILE A 109 0.07 12.48 4.67
C ILE A 109 -1.04 11.48 4.97
N ASP A 110 -1.22 11.15 6.25
CA ASP A 110 -2.20 10.16 6.71
C ASP A 110 -3.63 10.54 6.32
N GLU A 111 -3.96 11.84 6.35
CA GLU A 111 -5.28 12.33 5.97
C GLU A 111 -5.62 12.19 4.48
N ASP A 112 -4.61 12.03 3.62
CA ASP A 112 -4.78 11.83 2.18
C ASP A 112 -4.72 10.35 1.78
N PHE A 113 -4.52 9.44 2.74
CA PHE A 113 -4.55 8.01 2.49
C PHE A 113 -5.98 7.50 2.35
N GLU A 114 -6.25 6.79 1.27
CA GLU A 114 -7.56 6.21 1.01
C GLU A 114 -7.39 4.88 0.28
N ILE A 115 -7.89 3.80 0.88
CA ILE A 115 -8.07 2.53 0.17
C ILE A 115 -9.31 2.64 -0.72
N THR A 116 -9.12 2.47 -2.02
CA THR A 116 -10.17 2.61 -3.04
C THR A 116 -10.78 1.28 -3.46
N ASN A 117 -10.04 0.18 -3.28
CA ASN A 117 -10.46 -1.18 -3.61
C ASN A 117 -9.71 -2.19 -2.74
N VAL A 118 -10.41 -3.26 -2.33
CA VAL A 118 -9.85 -4.41 -1.61
C VAL A 118 -10.56 -5.65 -2.11
N VAL A 119 -9.80 -6.68 -2.48
CA VAL A 119 -10.33 -7.98 -2.88
C VAL A 119 -9.57 -9.07 -2.13
N SER A 120 -10.29 -9.93 -1.41
CA SER A 120 -9.68 -11.10 -0.77
C SER A 120 -9.46 -12.23 -1.78
N ASP A 121 -8.37 -12.97 -1.61
CA ASP A 121 -8.11 -14.26 -2.26
C ASP A 121 -9.30 -15.24 -2.19
N THR A 122 -10.04 -15.24 -1.08
CA THR A 122 -11.24 -16.08 -0.92
C THR A 122 -12.41 -15.65 -1.80
N GLU A 123 -12.53 -14.36 -2.12
CA GLU A 123 -13.56 -13.83 -3.02
C GLU A 123 -13.15 -14.03 -4.49
N GLN A 124 -11.86 -13.96 -4.79
CA GLN A 124 -11.32 -14.21 -6.12
C GLN A 124 -11.53 -15.66 -6.57
N ALA A 125 -11.46 -16.63 -5.65
CA ALA A 125 -11.70 -18.05 -5.94
C ALA A 125 -13.11 -18.34 -6.48
N GLU A 126 -14.14 -17.63 -6.00
CA GLU A 126 -15.52 -17.85 -6.48
C GLU A 126 -15.74 -17.41 -7.94
N TYR A 127 -14.94 -16.48 -8.45
CA TYR A 127 -15.02 -16.04 -9.85
C TYR A 127 -14.46 -17.07 -10.83
N TYR A 128 -13.40 -17.80 -10.47
CA TYR A 128 -12.79 -18.80 -11.34
C TYR A 128 -13.61 -20.10 -11.41
N ASP A 129 -14.39 -20.43 -10.38
CA ASP A 129 -15.31 -21.59 -10.39
C ASP A 129 -16.57 -21.35 -11.25
N ALA A 130 -16.86 -20.10 -11.63
CA ALA A 130 -18.06 -19.73 -12.39
C ALA A 130 -17.89 -19.77 -13.93
N GLU A 131 -16.67 -19.88 -14.46
CA GLU A 131 -16.40 -19.91 -15.91
C GLU A 131 -16.38 -21.32 -16.55
N ASP A 132 -16.66 -22.37 -15.77
CA ASP A 132 -16.63 -23.77 -16.25
C ASP A 132 -18.04 -24.41 -16.28
N ILE A 133 -19.01 -23.75 -16.94
CA ILE A 133 -20.36 -24.31 -17.24
C ILE A 133 -20.82 -24.09 -18.68
#